data_AF-A0A948CEA5-F1
#
_entry.id   AF-A0A948CEA5-F1
#
_cell.length_a   1.000
_cell.length_b   1.000
_cell.length_c   1.000
_cell.angle_alpha   90.00
_cell.angle_beta   90.00
_cell.angle_gamma   90.00
#
_symmetry.space_group_name_H-M   'P 1'
#
loop_
_entity.id
_entity.type
_entity.pdbx_description
1 polymer ?
#
loop_
_entity_poly.entity_id
_entity_poly.type
_entity_poly.pdbx_seq_one_letter_code
_entity_poly.pdbx_strand_id
1 'polypeptide(L)' 'GLDAKMAQYRDGAHFVRSVVDKVGMTEFNAVWESADNLPSKAELADPDAWVTRVL' A
#
# COMPACT_ATOMS: atom_id res chain seq x y z
N GLY A 1 -7.40 -10.81 18.59
CA GLY A 1 -5.93 -10.95 18.63
C GLY A 1 -5.39 -11.56 17.34
N LEU A 2 -5.91 -12.71 16.92
CA LEU A 2 -5.48 -13.40 15.69
C LEU A 2 -6.18 -12.86 14.42
N ASP A 3 -7.49 -12.58 14.49
CA ASP A 3 -8.28 -12.13 13.34
C ASP A 3 -7.85 -10.76 12.80
N ALA A 4 -7.56 -9.81 13.70
CA ALA A 4 -7.06 -8.48 13.33
C ALA A 4 -5.71 -8.54 12.60
N LYS A 5 -4.86 -9.51 12.96
CA LYS A 5 -3.57 -9.73 12.30
C LYS A 5 -3.75 -10.33 10.91
N MET A 6 -4.70 -11.25 10.74
CA MET A 6 -5.06 -11.82 9.43
C MET A 6 -5.70 -10.79 8.50
N ALA A 7 -6.55 -9.90 9.03
CA ALA A 7 -7.11 -8.79 8.25
C ALA A 7 -6.00 -7.87 7.71
N GLN A 8 -5.03 -7.51 8.55
CA GLN A 8 -3.90 -6.69 8.15
C GLN A 8 -3.06 -7.30 7.01
N TYR A 9 -2.87 -8.62 6.99
CA TYR A 9 -2.17 -9.29 5.88
C TYR A 9 -2.98 -9.26 4.58
N ARG A 10 -4.31 -9.41 4.65
CA ARG A 10 -5.18 -9.32 3.47
C ARG A 10 -5.19 -7.91 2.90
N ASP A 11 -5.34 -6.90 3.75
CA ASP A 11 -5.38 -5.50 3.35
C ASP A 11 -4.05 -5.06 2.75
N GLY A 12 -2.93 -5.49 3.35
CA GLY A 12 -1.59 -5.26 2.79
C GLY A 12 -1.38 -5.92 1.43
N ALA A 13 -1.82 -7.17 1.25
CA ALA A 13 -1.71 -7.86 -0.03
C ALA A 13 -2.58 -7.20 -1.12
N HIS A 14 -3.79 -6.77 -0.76
CA HIS A 14 -4.67 -6.00 -1.66
C HIS A 14 -4.00 -4.68 -2.08
N PHE A 15 -3.49 -3.91 -1.12
CA PHE A 15 -2.78 -2.66 -1.39
C PHE A 15 -1.62 -2.85 -2.37
N VAL A 16 -0.70 -3.76 -2.07
CA VAL A 16 0.49 -4.00 -2.92
C VAL A 16 0.06 -4.38 -4.32
N ARG A 17 -0.93 -5.28 -4.45
CA ARG A 17 -1.41 -5.69 -5.78
C ARG A 17 -2.05 -4.54 -6.54
N SER A 18 -2.95 -3.78 -5.92
CA SER A 18 -3.65 -2.67 -6.55
C SER A 18 -2.69 -1.58 -7.03
N VAL A 19 -1.67 -1.24 -6.23
CA VAL A 19 -0.66 -0.24 -6.63
C VAL A 19 0.22 -0.78 -7.75
N VAL A 20 0.78 -1.98 -7.62
CA VAL A 20 1.66 -2.57 -8.65
C VAL A 20 0.90 -2.77 -9.97
N ASP A 21 -0.36 -3.20 -9.94
CA ASP A 21 -1.18 -3.37 -11.15
C ASP A 21 -1.46 -2.00 -11.83
N LYS A 22 -1.46 -0.90 -11.08
CA LYS A 22 -1.75 0.46 -11.58
C LYS A 22 -0.52 1.18 -12.12
N VAL A 23 0.58 1.17 -11.37
CA VAL A 23 1.77 1.99 -11.67
C VAL A 23 2.99 1.17 -12.05
N GLY A 24 2.97 -0.15 -11.85
CA GLY A 24 4.12 -1.01 -12.06
C GLY A 24 5.04 -1.11 -10.84
N MET A 25 5.96 -2.07 -10.90
CA MET A 25 6.89 -2.35 -9.80
C MET A 25 7.95 -1.25 -9.65
N THR A 26 8.36 -0.61 -10.74
CA THR A 26 9.39 0.44 -10.73
C THR A 26 8.91 1.63 -9.92
N GLU A 27 7.72 2.15 -10.22
CA GLU A 27 7.09 3.26 -9.55
C GLU A 27 6.69 2.90 -8.11
N PHE A 28 6.20 1.66 -7.89
CA PHE A 28 5.87 1.19 -6.53
C PHE A 28 7.08 1.19 -5.59
N ASN A 29 8.32 1.00 -6.09
CA ASN A 29 9.51 1.01 -5.24
C ASN A 29 9.76 2.34 -4.51
N ALA A 30 9.06 3.44 -4.88
CA ALA A 30 9.03 4.67 -4.12
C ALA A 30 8.65 4.46 -2.63
N VAL A 31 7.90 3.40 -2.32
CA VAL A 31 7.55 3.00 -0.94
C VAL A 31 8.77 2.80 -0.04
N TRP A 32 9.94 2.49 -0.60
CA TRP A 32 11.18 2.24 0.13
C TRP A 32 12.13 3.45 0.21
N GLU A 33 11.81 4.55 -0.46
CA GLU A 33 12.69 5.73 -0.51
C GLU A 33 12.68 6.55 0.79
N SER A 34 11.56 6.53 1.52
CA SER A 34 11.40 7.21 2.81
C SER A 34 10.35 6.53 3.68
N ALA A 35 10.47 6.66 5.00
CA ALA A 35 9.45 6.22 5.94
C ALA A 35 8.10 6.93 5.73
N ASP A 36 8.09 8.15 5.21
CA ASP A 36 6.87 8.91 4.89
C ASP A 36 6.07 8.30 3.74
N ASN A 37 6.71 7.46 2.91
CA ASN A 37 6.07 6.78 1.80
C ASN A 37 5.39 5.48 2.23
N LEU A 38 5.48 5.08 3.50
CA LEU A 38 4.71 3.93 3.98
C LEU A 38 3.21 4.25 3.95
N PRO A 39 2.36 3.28 3.55
CA PRO A 39 0.91 3.48 3.55
C PRO A 39 0.37 3.53 4.97
N SER A 40 -0.52 4.47 5.21
CA SER A 40 -1.40 4.50 6.37
C SER A 40 -2.49 3.43 6.25
N LYS A 41 -3.18 3.14 7.36
CA LYS A 41 -4.33 2.20 7.32
C LYS A 41 -5.45 2.64 6.38
N ALA A 42 -5.65 3.96 6.23
CA ALA A 42 -6.67 4.48 5.31
C ALA A 42 -6.28 4.19 3.86
N GLU A 43 -4.99 4.33 3.54
CA GLU A 43 -4.46 4.04 2.21
C GLU A 43 -4.38 2.54 1.88
N LEU A 44 -4.29 1.67 2.89
CA LEU A 44 -4.44 0.23 2.66
C LEU A 44 -5.85 -0.12 2.14
N ALA A 45 -6.87 0.64 2.57
CA ALA A 45 -8.25 0.51 2.10
C ALA A 45 -8.50 1.29 0.79
N ASP A 46 -7.75 2.37 0.55
CA ASP A 46 -7.78 3.19 -0.67
C ASP A 46 -6.37 3.35 -1.28
N PRO A 47 -5.91 2.38 -2.07
CA PRO A 47 -4.57 2.42 -2.67
C PRO A 47 -4.34 3.62 -3.59
N ASP A 48 -5.41 4.21 -4.15
CA ASP A 48 -5.31 5.36 -5.05
C ASP A 48 -4.92 6.65 -4.30
N ALA A 49 -5.33 6.77 -3.04
CA ALA A 49 -4.90 7.87 -2.17
C ALA A 49 -3.38 7.86 -1.95
N TRP A 50 -2.77 6.68 -1.81
CA TRP A 50 -1.32 6.56 -1.69
C TRP A 50 -0.61 6.97 -2.97
N VAL A 51 -1.07 6.47 -4.12
CA VAL A 51 -0.50 6.81 -5.43
C VAL A 51 -0.53 8.33 -5.62
N THR A 52 -1.66 8.98 -5.35
CA THR A 52 -1.82 10.44 -5.50
C THR A 52 -0.89 11.24 -4.59
N ARG A 53 -0.53 10.71 -3.42
CA ARG A 53 0.31 11.39 -2.44
C ARG A 53 1.81 11.22 -2.74
N VAL A 54 2.19 10.05 -3.24
CA VAL A 54 3.61 9.64 -3.35
C VAL A 54 4.16 9.77 -4.77
N LEU A 55 3.33 9.60 -5.80
CA LEU A 55 3.71 9.59 -7.22
C LEU A 55 3.12 10.78 -7.98
#